data_AF-A0A9P0LLT6-F1
#
_entry.id   AF-A0A9P0LLT6-F1
#
_cell.length_a   1.000
_cell.length_b   1.000
_cell.length_c   1.000
_cell.angle_alpha   90.00
_cell.angle_beta   90.00
_cell.angle_gamma   90.00
#
_symmetry.space_group_name_H-M   'P 1'
#
loop_
_entity.id
_entity.type
_entity.pdbx_description
1 polymer ?
#
loop_
_entity_poly.entity_id
_entity_poly.type
_entity_poly.pdbx_seq_one_letter_code
_entity_poly.pdbx_strand_id
1 'polypeptide(L)' 'MKFFLFVVVAIMALIAGMAQAQNCLSNGSPCTYTGTMGNCCSGFCLQQPNQSTGVCQDR' A
#
# COMPACT_ATOMS: atom_id res chain seq x y z
N MET A 1 -5.02 36.10 16.28
CA MET A 1 -3.84 35.53 15.57
C MET A 1 -3.39 34.20 16.17
N LYS A 2 -3.22 34.08 17.51
CA LYS A 2 -2.81 32.82 18.18
C LYS A 2 -3.87 31.70 18.09
N PHE A 3 -5.17 32.03 18.20
CA PHE A 3 -6.26 31.05 18.08
C PHE A 3 -6.31 30.38 16.69
N PHE A 4 -6.03 31.15 15.63
CA PHE A 4 -5.96 30.65 14.26
C PHE A 4 -4.81 29.65 14.08
N LEU A 5 -3.67 29.88 14.73
CA LEU A 5 -2.53 28.95 14.73
C LEU A 5 -2.87 27.62 15.42
N PHE A 6 -3.61 27.64 16.54
CA PHE A 6 -4.04 26.40 17.21
C PHE A 6 -4.99 25.57 16.35
N VAL A 7 -5.92 26.21 15.64
CA VAL A 7 -6.84 25.53 14.72
C VAL A 7 -6.09 24.91 13.54
N VAL A 8 -5.14 25.65 12.94
CA VAL A 8 -4.34 25.13 11.83
C VAL A 8 -3.45 23.95 12.25
N VAL A 9 -2.81 24.02 13.43
CA VAL A 9 -2.00 22.90 13.95
C VAL A 9 -2.87 21.68 14.28
N ALA A 10 -4.06 21.87 14.85
CA ALA A 10 -4.99 20.78 15.12
C ALA A 10 -5.48 20.10 13.84
N ILE A 11 -5.77 20.86 12.78
CA ILE A 11 -6.14 20.30 11.48
C ILE A 11 -4.98 19.52 10.86
N MET A 12 -3.76 20.04 10.90
CA MET A 12 -2.57 19.38 10.35
C MET A 12 -2.23 18.06 11.07
N ALA A 13 -2.50 17.95 12.37
CA ALA A 13 -2.32 16.72 13.12
C ALA A 13 -3.29 15.59 12.70
N LEU A 14 -4.51 15.93 12.25
CA LEU A 14 -5.50 14.95 11.81
C LEU A 14 -5.13 14.31 10.45
N ILE A 15 -4.42 15.03 9.59
CA ILE A 15 -4.04 14.57 8.24
C ILE A 15 -2.80 13.67 8.26
N ALA A 16 -1.97 13.75 9.30
CA ALA A 16 -0.75 12.95 9.42
C ALA A 16 -1.01 11.47 9.84
N GLY A 17 -2.22 11.16 10.32
CA GLY A 17 -2.61 9.81 10.78
C GLY A 17 -3.03 8.84 9.67
N MET A 18 -3.20 9.32 8.44
CA MET A 18 -3.56 8.50 7.27
C MET A 18 -2.30 8.03 6.53
N ALA A 19 -1.37 7.45 7.30
CA ALA A 19 -0.35 6.59 6.73
C ALA A 19 -1.06 5.33 6.23
N GLN A 20 -1.20 5.27 4.92
CA GLN A 20 -1.89 4.25 4.14
C GLN A 20 -1.57 2.85 4.68
N ALA A 21 -2.56 2.20 5.29
CA ALA A 21 -2.57 0.75 5.40
C ALA A 21 -2.72 0.21 3.97
N GLN A 22 -1.59 0.12 3.26
CA GLN A 22 -1.53 -0.63 2.02
C GLN A 22 -1.75 -2.08 2.44
N ASN A 23 -3.00 -2.54 2.34
CA ASN A 23 -3.35 -3.94 2.45
C ASN A 23 -2.51 -4.67 1.40
N CYS A 24 -1.38 -5.22 1.85
CA CYS A 24 -0.52 -6.00 1.00
C CYS A 24 -1.21 -7.34 0.72
N LEU A 25 -0.94 -7.89 -0.46
CA LEU A 25 -1.52 -9.15 -0.87
C LEU A 25 -0.85 -10.29 -0.10
N SER A 26 -1.65 -11.13 0.56
CA SER A 26 -1.18 -12.32 1.27
C SER A 26 -0.55 -13.32 0.30
N ASN A 27 0.37 -14.17 0.77
CA ASN A 27 0.91 -15.27 -0.04
C ASN A 27 -0.21 -16.17 -0.57
N GLY A 28 -0.11 -16.56 -1.84
CA GLY A 28 -1.16 -17.25 -2.60
C GLY A 28 -2.17 -16.34 -3.28
N SER A 29 -2.19 -15.03 -2.97
CA SER A 29 -3.06 -14.08 -3.67
C SER A 29 -2.57 -13.81 -5.09
N PRO A 30 -3.48 -13.59 -6.05
CA PRO A 30 -3.09 -13.16 -7.39
C PRO A 30 -2.43 -11.79 -7.34
N CYS A 31 -1.34 -11.62 -8.08
CA CYS A 31 -0.58 -10.38 -8.16
C CYS A 31 -0.15 -10.09 -9.61
N THR A 32 0.31 -8.87 -9.87
CA THR A 32 0.94 -8.50 -11.14
C THR A 32 2.32 -7.91 -10.87
N TYR A 33 3.31 -8.17 -11.74
CA TYR A 33 4.64 -7.58 -11.62
C TYR A 33 4.61 -6.05 -11.70
N THR A 34 3.57 -5.49 -12.33
CA THR A 34 3.31 -4.06 -12.42
C THR A 34 2.75 -3.46 -11.12
N GLY A 35 2.30 -4.30 -10.18
CA GLY A 35 1.69 -3.85 -8.91
C GLY A 35 0.30 -3.24 -9.05
N THR A 36 -0.33 -3.31 -10.23
CA THR A 36 -1.68 -2.78 -10.47
C THR A 36 -2.77 -3.46 -9.62
N MET A 37 -2.53 -4.70 -9.19
CA MET A 37 -3.41 -5.43 -8.26
C MET A 37 -3.05 -5.23 -6.78
N GLY A 38 -2.04 -4.42 -6.47
CA GLY A 38 -1.43 -4.32 -5.16
C GLY A 38 -0.09 -5.05 -5.07
N ASN A 39 0.63 -4.84 -3.98
CA ASN A 39 1.94 -5.44 -3.74
C ASN A 39 1.82 -6.60 -2.75
N CYS A 40 2.55 -7.69 -3.02
CA CYS A 40 2.66 -8.82 -2.10
C CYS A 40 3.31 -8.40 -0.78
N CYS A 41 2.82 -8.91 0.35
CA CYS A 41 3.42 -8.66 1.67
C CYS A 41 4.87 -9.16 1.75
N SER A 42 5.19 -10.23 1.02
CA SER A 42 6.55 -10.76 0.87
C SER A 42 7.45 -9.90 -0.01
N GLY A 43 6.89 -8.93 -0.75
CA GLY A 43 7.59 -8.18 -1.78
C GLY A 43 7.92 -9.00 -3.04
N PHE A 44 7.38 -10.22 -3.18
CA PHE A 44 7.64 -11.11 -4.30
C PHE A 44 6.36 -11.60 -4.97
N CYS A 45 6.24 -11.30 -6.26
CA CYS A 45 5.17 -11.76 -7.14
C CYS A 45 5.75 -12.71 -8.19
N LEU A 46 5.39 -14.00 -8.12
CA LEU A 46 5.80 -14.99 -9.10
C LEU A 46 4.85 -14.93 -10.31
N GLN A 47 5.20 -14.10 -11.30
CA GLN A 47 4.49 -14.01 -12.57
C GLN A 47 5.36 -14.56 -13.71
N GLN A 48 4.85 -15.57 -14.41
CA GLN A 48 5.52 -16.13 -15.59
C GLN A 48 5.34 -15.19 -16.80
N PRO A 49 6.31 -15.11 -17.73
CA PRO A 49 6.28 -14.13 -18.83
C PRO A 49 5.10 -14.29 -19.80
N ASN A 50 4.48 -15.47 -19.85
CA ASN A 50 3.31 -15.75 -20.70
C ASN A 50 1.98 -15.71 -19.92
N GLN A 51 1.98 -15.29 -18.66
CA GLN A 51 0.79 -15.23 -17.81
C GLN A 51 0.41 -13.77 -17.54
N SER A 52 -0.87 -13.45 -17.63
CA SER A 52 -1.40 -12.10 -17.35
C SER A 52 -1.30 -11.73 -15.86
N THR A 53 -1.28 -12.72 -14.98
CA THR A 53 -1.19 -12.58 -13.52
C THR A 53 -0.21 -13.62 -12.95
N GLY A 54 0.36 -13.30 -11.79
CA GLY A 54 1.18 -14.19 -10.98
C GLY A 54 0.54 -14.46 -9.62
N VAL A 55 1.34 -15.02 -8.71
CA VAL A 55 0.93 -15.31 -7.33
C VAL A 55 1.96 -14.78 -6.35
N CYS A 56 1.49 -14.22 -5.23
CA CYS A 56 2.37 -13.81 -4.14
C CYS A 56 2.99 -15.03 -3.48
N GLN A 57 4.30 -15.02 -3.28
CA GLN A 57 5.01 -16.11 -2.64
C GLN A 57 6.11 -15.54 -1.75
N ASP A 58 6.54 -16.31 -0.74
CA ASP A 58 7.74 -15.97 0.03
C ASP A 58 8.97 -15.96 -0.88
N ARG A 59 9.91 -15.06 -0.57
CA ARG A 59 11.09 -14.78 -1.37
C ARG A 59 12.19 -15.83 -1.17
#